data_AF-A0A9E3MCA8-F1
#
_entry.id   AF-A0A9E3MCA8-F1
#
_cell.length_a   1.000
_cell.length_b   1.000
_cell.length_c   1.000
_cell.angle_alpha   90.00
_cell.angle_beta   90.00
_cell.angle_gamma   90.00
#
_symmetry.space_group_name_H-M   'P 1'
#
loop_
_entity.id
_entity.type
_entity.pdbx_description
1 polymer ?
#
loop_
_entity_poly.entity_id
_entity_poly.type
_entity_poly.pdbx_seq_one_letter_code
_entity_poly.pdbx_strand_id
1 'polypeptide(L)'
;MDMKRFALVAVAAVMLSACQTQYQEMGATGGVTAAPITNDTYRISSRGNGFTDPTTIQDYTLLKAAEVTLAAGGSHFLVVTSNDATSRSVGSTPGTFQTNVYGNTAFTTYNPGVNYDIVKPGQDLIIQVLKLPSGAASPPGSFDAQQVYNNINPRVMRPKK
;
A
#
# COMPACT_ATOMS: atom_id res chain seq x y z
N MET A 1 -29.39 2.71 -23.61
CA MET A 1 -28.55 3.43 -22.64
C MET A 1 -27.67 4.39 -23.41
N ASP A 2 -27.90 5.70 -23.24
CA ASP A 2 -27.27 6.74 -24.06
C ASP A 2 -25.74 6.73 -23.94
N MET A 3 -25.02 6.99 -25.03
CA MET A 3 -23.55 7.11 -25.09
C MET A 3 -22.99 8.03 -23.99
N LYS A 4 -23.75 9.09 -23.63
CA LYS A 4 -23.43 10.01 -22.52
C LYS A 4 -23.49 9.34 -21.13
N ARG A 5 -24.43 8.42 -20.91
CA ARG A 5 -24.54 7.67 -19.65
C ARG A 5 -23.42 6.63 -19.54
N PHE A 6 -23.03 6.00 -20.65
CA PHE A 6 -21.85 5.12 -20.70
C PHE A 6 -20.55 5.87 -20.43
N ALA A 7 -20.37 7.06 -21.01
CA ALA A 7 -19.21 7.91 -20.74
C ALA A 7 -19.15 8.37 -19.27
N LEU A 8 -20.29 8.73 -18.66
CA LEU A 8 -20.38 9.11 -17.25
C LEU A 8 -20.04 7.95 -16.30
N VAL A 9 -20.53 6.74 -16.59
CA VAL A 9 -20.21 5.53 -15.81
C VAL A 9 -18.74 5.14 -15.96
N ALA A 10 -18.17 5.25 -17.16
CA ALA A 10 -16.75 4.96 -17.41
C ALA A 10 -15.82 5.97 -16.70
N VAL A 11 -16.16 7.27 -16.71
CA VAL A 11 -15.39 8.30 -15.99
C VAL A 11 -15.50 8.10 -14.48
N ALA A 12 -16.67 7.76 -13.95
CA ALA A 12 -16.85 7.45 -12.53
C ALA A 12 -16.01 6.21 -12.12
N ALA A 13 -16.01 5.15 -12.93
CA ALA A 13 -15.21 3.95 -12.67
C ALA A 13 -13.70 4.21 -12.65
N VAL A 14 -13.19 5.13 -13.50
CA VAL A 14 -11.78 5.53 -13.51
C VAL A 14 -11.42 6.43 -12.31
N MET A 15 -12.36 7.20 -11.76
CA MET A 15 -12.11 8.00 -10.56
C MET A 15 -12.07 7.16 -9.27
N LEU A 16 -12.71 5.99 -9.24
CA LEU A 16 -12.69 5.11 -8.05
C LEU A 16 -11.35 4.36 -7.89
N SER A 17 -10.58 4.12 -8.95
CA SER A 17 -9.25 3.49 -8.85
C SER A 17 -8.16 4.42 -8.32
N ALA A 18 -8.46 5.70 -8.12
CA ALA A 18 -7.54 6.69 -7.54
C ALA A 18 -7.53 6.70 -6.00
N CYS A 19 -8.34 5.87 -5.34
CA CYS A 19 -8.38 5.85 -3.87
C CYS A 19 -7.26 5.01 -3.24
N GLN A 20 -6.53 4.22 -4.03
CA GLN A 20 -5.39 3.45 -3.56
C GLN A 20 -4.16 4.34 -3.33
N THR A 21 -3.32 3.98 -2.36
CA THR A 21 -2.02 4.63 -2.13
C THR A 21 -1.12 4.46 -3.35
N GLN A 22 -0.59 5.58 -3.85
CA GLN A 22 0.35 5.60 -4.98
C GLN A 22 1.80 5.38 -4.51
N TYR A 23 2.67 4.99 -5.44
CA TYR A 23 4.11 4.92 -5.23
C TYR A 23 4.70 6.33 -5.16
N GLN A 24 4.95 6.78 -3.95
CA GLN A 24 5.50 8.08 -3.60
C GLN A 24 6.17 8.02 -2.24
N GLU A 25 6.91 9.07 -1.88
CA GLU A 25 7.46 9.22 -0.53
C GLU A 25 6.35 9.17 0.53
N MET A 26 6.69 8.67 1.72
CA MET A 26 5.74 8.50 2.82
C MET A 26 4.98 9.79 3.14
N GLY A 27 3.64 9.73 3.12
CA GLY A 27 2.75 10.84 3.46
C GLY A 27 1.53 10.41 4.27
N ALA A 28 0.57 11.32 4.43
CA ALA A 28 -0.62 11.10 5.27
C ALA A 28 -1.52 9.94 4.79
N THR A 29 -1.52 9.67 3.49
CA THR A 29 -2.31 8.60 2.85
C THR A 29 -1.50 7.33 2.58
N GLY A 30 -0.31 7.23 3.16
CA GLY A 30 0.65 6.16 2.91
C GLY A 30 1.76 6.58 1.95
N GLY A 31 2.51 5.59 1.50
CA GLY A 31 3.68 5.75 0.64
C GLY A 31 4.78 4.78 1.05
N VAL A 32 5.97 4.99 0.53
CA VAL A 32 7.15 4.19 0.83
C VAL A 32 8.33 5.10 1.16
N THR A 33 9.18 4.67 2.09
CA THR A 33 10.40 5.38 2.43
C THR A 33 11.53 4.39 2.73
N ALA A 34 12.76 4.89 2.67
CA ALA A 34 13.96 4.14 2.99
C ALA A 34 14.82 4.96 3.95
N ALA A 35 15.25 4.34 5.05
CA ALA A 35 16.12 4.96 6.04
C ALA A 35 17.39 4.13 6.23
N PRO A 36 18.59 4.73 6.19
CA PRO A 36 19.83 4.00 6.49
C PRO A 36 19.84 3.54 7.96
N ILE A 37 20.28 2.31 8.18
CA ILE A 37 20.60 1.74 9.51
C ILE A 37 22.11 1.75 9.71
N THR A 38 22.85 1.33 8.68
CA THR A 38 24.32 1.33 8.61
C THR A 38 24.76 1.89 7.24
N ASN A 39 26.06 1.81 6.93
CA ASN A 39 26.59 2.22 5.63
C ASN A 39 26.07 1.40 4.44
N ASP A 40 25.62 0.17 4.68
CA ASP A 40 25.17 -0.79 3.67
C ASP A 40 23.78 -1.36 3.97
N THR A 41 23.20 -1.09 5.13
CA THR A 41 21.92 -1.65 5.56
C THR A 41 20.86 -0.56 5.63
N TYR A 42 19.68 -0.81 5.06
CA TYR A 42 18.56 0.12 5.00
C TYR A 42 17.27 -0.52 5.49
N ARG A 43 16.46 0.25 6.20
CA ARG A 43 15.06 -0.10 6.49
C ARG A 43 14.17 0.54 5.43
N ILE A 44 13.41 -0.29 4.73
CA ILE A 44 12.34 0.11 3.84
C ILE A 44 11.02 -0.02 4.60
N SER A 45 10.21 1.04 4.57
CA SER A 45 8.90 1.05 5.21
C SER A 45 7.84 1.49 4.22
N SER A 46 6.87 0.63 3.96
CA SER A 46 5.75 0.88 3.05
C SER A 46 4.43 0.83 3.81
N ARG A 47 3.53 1.78 3.55
CA ARG A 47 2.21 1.87 4.17
C ARG A 47 1.16 2.14 3.10
N GLY A 48 0.09 1.36 3.11
CA GLY A 48 -1.10 1.53 2.26
C GLY A 48 -2.30 1.99 3.08
N ASN A 49 -3.29 2.56 2.39
CA ASN A 49 -4.57 2.91 2.98
C ASN A 49 -5.58 1.75 2.86
N GLY A 50 -6.82 1.95 3.34
CA GLY A 50 -7.87 0.92 3.37
C GLY A 50 -8.36 0.44 2.00
N PHE A 51 -7.90 1.05 0.91
CA PHE A 51 -8.24 0.71 -0.47
C PHE A 51 -7.05 0.14 -1.24
N THR A 52 -5.91 -0.03 -0.57
CA THR A 52 -4.67 -0.52 -1.19
C THR A 52 -4.59 -2.04 -1.07
N ASP A 53 -4.23 -2.71 -2.15
CA ASP A 53 -4.01 -4.16 -2.11
C ASP A 53 -2.67 -4.49 -1.39
N PRO A 54 -2.62 -5.50 -0.50
CA PRO A 54 -1.38 -5.91 0.17
C PRO A 54 -0.23 -6.25 -0.79
N THR A 55 -0.53 -6.84 -1.96
CA THR A 55 0.47 -7.15 -2.99
C THR A 55 1.09 -5.89 -3.58
N THR A 56 0.33 -4.79 -3.67
CA THR A 56 0.88 -3.51 -4.11
C THR A 56 1.90 -2.97 -3.10
N ILE A 57 1.66 -3.16 -1.80
CA ILE A 57 2.61 -2.75 -0.76
C ILE A 57 3.88 -3.61 -0.79
N GLN A 58 3.77 -4.90 -1.12
CA GLN A 58 4.92 -5.77 -1.35
C GLN A 58 5.77 -5.27 -2.53
N ASP A 59 5.12 -4.96 -3.66
CA ASP A 59 5.77 -4.40 -4.85
C ASP A 59 6.45 -3.05 -4.54
N TYR A 60 5.80 -2.15 -3.80
CA TYR A 60 6.38 -0.86 -3.42
C TYR A 60 7.63 -1.05 -2.55
N THR A 61 7.59 -1.99 -1.61
CA THR A 61 8.72 -2.30 -0.72
C THR A 61 9.92 -2.82 -1.52
N LEU A 62 9.69 -3.77 -2.43
CA LEU A 62 10.75 -4.35 -3.26
C LEU A 62 11.30 -3.34 -4.28
N LEU A 63 10.44 -2.52 -4.89
CA LEU A 63 10.89 -1.48 -5.79
C LEU A 63 11.76 -0.44 -5.07
N LYS A 64 11.36 0.02 -3.89
CA LYS A 64 12.17 0.96 -3.12
C LYS A 64 13.50 0.35 -2.68
N ALA A 65 13.50 -0.93 -2.31
CA ALA A 65 14.74 -1.65 -2.02
C ALA A 65 15.70 -1.65 -3.21
N ALA A 66 15.18 -1.94 -4.42
CA ALA A 66 15.96 -1.88 -5.65
C ALA A 66 16.48 -0.47 -5.95
N GLU A 67 15.62 0.55 -5.86
CA GLU A 67 16.01 1.96 -6.09
C GLU A 67 17.13 2.40 -5.14
N VAL A 68 17.02 2.09 -3.85
CA VAL A 68 18.04 2.42 -2.84
C VAL A 68 19.35 1.69 -3.10
N THR A 69 19.27 0.42 -3.50
CA THR A 69 20.44 -0.39 -3.82
C THR A 69 21.20 0.19 -5.00
N LEU A 70 20.49 0.52 -6.09
CA LEU A 70 21.09 1.13 -7.27
C LEU A 70 21.65 2.53 -6.95
N ALA A 71 20.93 3.34 -6.17
CA ALA A 71 21.39 4.66 -5.75
C ALA A 71 22.63 4.61 -4.86
N ALA A 72 22.78 3.57 -4.03
CA ALA A 72 23.96 3.33 -3.21
C ALA A 72 25.17 2.77 -4.00
N GLY A 73 25.00 2.52 -5.30
CA GLY A 73 26.02 1.92 -6.17
C GLY A 73 26.17 0.41 -5.99
N GLY A 74 25.15 -0.26 -5.43
CA GLY A 74 25.08 -1.72 -5.36
C GLY A 74 24.42 -2.32 -6.60
N SER A 75 24.68 -3.59 -6.84
CA SER A 75 24.04 -4.37 -7.91
C SER A 75 22.97 -5.31 -7.39
N HIS A 76 23.15 -5.81 -6.16
CA HIS A 76 22.26 -6.76 -5.53
C HIS A 76 21.90 -6.30 -4.12
N PHE A 77 20.80 -6.82 -3.59
CA PHE A 77 20.47 -6.68 -2.18
C PHE A 77 20.00 -7.99 -1.57
N LEU A 78 20.29 -8.17 -0.29
CA LEU A 78 19.75 -9.26 0.52
C LEU A 78 18.64 -8.73 1.40
N VAL A 79 17.55 -9.47 1.48
CA VAL A 79 16.50 -9.23 2.48
C VAL A 79 16.95 -9.89 3.77
N VAL A 80 17.32 -9.09 4.77
CA VAL A 80 17.76 -9.56 6.09
C VAL A 80 16.56 -9.95 6.93
N THR A 81 15.53 -9.10 6.96
CA THR A 81 14.28 -9.35 7.66
C THR A 81 13.10 -8.77 6.90
N SER A 82 11.95 -9.42 7.02
CA SER A 82 10.65 -8.91 6.55
C SER A 82 9.66 -8.98 7.69
N ASN A 83 8.88 -7.92 7.90
CA ASN A 83 7.84 -7.85 8.91
C ASN A 83 6.54 -7.29 8.32
N ASP A 84 5.42 -7.94 8.61
CA ASP A 84 4.09 -7.42 8.29
C ASP A 84 3.78 -6.26 9.24
N ALA A 85 3.53 -5.08 8.67
CA ALA A 85 3.19 -3.86 9.39
C ALA A 85 1.74 -3.43 9.11
N THR A 86 0.89 -4.36 8.69
CA THR A 86 -0.53 -4.15 8.47
C THR A 86 -1.22 -3.69 9.76
N SER A 87 -1.97 -2.61 9.66
CA SER A 87 -2.78 -2.08 10.78
C SER A 87 -4.26 -2.36 10.54
N ARG A 88 -4.98 -2.65 11.63
CA ARG A 88 -6.41 -2.92 11.62
C ARG A 88 -7.11 -1.98 12.59
N SER A 89 -8.22 -1.41 12.16
CA SER A 89 -9.08 -0.55 12.99
C SER A 89 -10.55 -0.83 12.70
N VAL A 90 -11.40 -0.75 13.71
CA VAL A 90 -12.84 -0.94 13.55
C VAL A 90 -13.53 0.42 13.41
N GLY A 91 -14.34 0.58 12.37
CA GLY A 91 -15.30 1.67 12.24
C GLY A 91 -16.69 1.21 12.68
N SER A 92 -17.50 2.12 13.21
CA SER A 92 -18.86 1.84 13.64
C SER A 92 -19.81 2.89 13.09
N THR A 93 -20.94 2.46 12.53
CA THR A 93 -22.04 3.37 12.18
C THR A 93 -22.98 3.54 13.38
N PRO A 94 -23.49 4.75 13.66
CA PRO A 94 -24.48 4.94 14.71
C PRO A 94 -25.77 4.17 14.39
N GLY A 95 -26.34 3.51 15.40
CA GLY A 95 -27.71 3.01 15.32
C GLY A 95 -28.71 4.16 15.44
N THR A 96 -29.85 4.03 14.78
CA THR A 96 -30.94 5.01 14.88
C THR A 96 -32.16 4.37 15.51
N PHE A 97 -32.92 5.15 16.26
CA PHE A 97 -34.23 4.73 16.74
C PHE A 97 -35.24 5.82 16.40
N GLN A 98 -36.44 5.41 16.00
CA GLN A 98 -37.56 6.30 15.79
C GLN A 98 -38.76 5.79 16.57
N THR A 99 -39.29 6.63 17.46
CA THR A 99 -40.47 6.31 18.26
C THR A 99 -41.65 7.15 17.77
N ASN A 100 -42.72 6.49 17.36
CA ASN A 100 -43.99 7.12 17.00
C ASN A 100 -45.04 6.79 18.06
N VAL A 101 -45.78 7.81 18.51
CA VAL A 101 -46.83 7.65 19.54
C VAL A 101 -48.20 7.84 18.89
N TYR A 102 -49.08 6.86 19.06
CA TYR A 102 -50.49 6.89 18.64
C TYR A 102 -51.38 6.69 19.87
N GLY A 103 -52.01 7.78 20.33
CA GLY A 103 -52.79 7.79 21.58
C GLY A 103 -51.91 7.49 22.79
N ASN A 104 -52.25 6.45 23.53
CA ASN A 104 -51.47 5.96 24.68
C ASN A 104 -50.45 4.86 24.31
N THR A 105 -50.22 4.59 23.03
CA THR A 105 -49.35 3.49 22.55
C THR A 105 -48.13 4.06 21.84
N ALA A 106 -46.93 3.56 22.16
CA ALA A 106 -45.67 3.94 21.51
C ALA A 106 -45.10 2.78 20.68
N PHE A 107 -44.71 3.07 19.45
CA PHE A 107 -44.04 2.14 18.53
C PHE A 107 -42.62 2.63 18.26
N THR A 108 -41.62 1.85 18.63
CA THR A 108 -40.21 2.16 18.37
C THR A 108 -39.64 1.25 17.30
N THR A 109 -39.14 1.85 16.22
CA THR A 109 -38.32 1.17 15.21
C THR A 109 -36.86 1.43 15.51
N TYR A 110 -36.10 0.37 15.76
CA TYR A 110 -34.65 0.44 15.98
C TYR A 110 -33.90 -0.11 14.77
N ASN A 111 -32.98 0.68 14.24
CA ASN A 111 -32.07 0.27 13.18
C ASN A 111 -30.65 0.20 13.77
N PRO A 112 -30.12 -0.99 14.04
CA PRO A 112 -28.81 -1.13 14.69
C PRO A 112 -27.69 -0.56 13.83
N GLY A 113 -26.67 -0.05 14.50
CA GLY A 113 -25.40 0.28 13.87
C GLY A 113 -24.66 -0.98 13.44
N VAL A 114 -23.73 -0.84 12.50
CA VAL A 114 -22.85 -1.93 12.07
C VAL A 114 -21.39 -1.57 12.31
N ASN A 115 -20.60 -2.57 12.68
CA ASN A 115 -19.15 -2.47 12.76
C ASN A 115 -18.54 -2.97 11.45
N TYR A 116 -17.46 -2.33 11.00
CA TYR A 116 -16.70 -2.76 9.83
C TYR A 116 -15.20 -2.64 10.08
N ASP A 117 -14.44 -3.61 9.59
CA ASP A 117 -13.00 -3.62 9.69
C ASP A 117 -12.36 -2.78 8.59
N ILE A 118 -11.42 -1.93 8.98
CA ILE A 118 -10.56 -1.17 8.08
C ILE A 118 -9.17 -1.79 8.20
N VAL A 119 -8.71 -2.43 7.13
CA VAL A 119 -7.37 -3.03 7.04
C VAL A 119 -6.50 -2.14 6.17
N LYS A 120 -5.39 -1.64 6.73
CA LYS A 120 -4.40 -0.83 6.02
C LYS A 120 -3.11 -1.64 5.89
N PRO A 121 -2.78 -2.16 4.70
CA PRO A 121 -1.62 -3.01 4.53
C PRO A 121 -0.32 -2.24 4.79
N GLY A 122 0.66 -2.92 5.35
CA GLY A 122 1.97 -2.34 5.62
C GLY A 122 3.05 -3.40 5.59
N GLN A 123 4.27 -3.00 5.21
CA GLN A 123 5.42 -3.90 5.23
C GLN A 123 6.67 -3.13 5.61
N ASP A 124 7.47 -3.72 6.49
CA ASP A 124 8.80 -3.25 6.83
C ASP A 124 9.83 -4.31 6.42
N LEU A 125 10.90 -3.86 5.78
CA LEU A 125 11.93 -4.73 5.24
C LEU A 125 13.30 -4.14 5.58
N ILE A 126 14.21 -4.98 6.08
CA ILE A 126 15.62 -4.60 6.25
C ILE A 126 16.40 -5.24 5.11
N ILE A 127 17.06 -4.41 4.29
CA ILE A 127 17.98 -4.87 3.24
C ILE A 127 19.41 -4.60 3.61
N GLN A 128 20.30 -5.45 3.09
CA GLN A 128 21.72 -5.16 2.96
C GLN A 128 22.08 -5.01 1.48
N VAL A 129 22.73 -3.90 1.14
CA VAL A 129 23.21 -3.58 -0.21
C VAL A 129 24.52 -4.30 -0.48
N LEU A 130 24.62 -4.94 -1.64
CA LEU A 130 25.79 -5.67 -2.09
C LEU A 130 26.42 -4.99 -3.31
N LYS A 131 27.69 -4.60 -3.16
CA LYS A 131 28.52 -4.06 -4.23
C LYS A 131 29.39 -5.17 -4.79
N LEU A 132 28.81 -5.96 -5.70
CA LEU A 132 29.53 -7.07 -6.32
C LEU A 132 30.41 -6.59 -7.48
N PRO A 133 31.67 -7.06 -7.58
CA PRO A 133 32.49 -6.85 -8.77
C PRO A 133 31.83 -7.45 -10.02
N SER A 134 32.11 -6.88 -11.19
CA SER A 134 31.63 -7.43 -12.47
C SER A 134 32.08 -8.88 -12.65
N GLY A 135 31.12 -9.79 -12.87
CA GLY A 135 31.37 -11.23 -13.05
C GLY A 135 31.49 -12.06 -11.77
N ALA A 136 31.34 -11.45 -10.59
CA ALA A 136 31.25 -12.20 -9.34
C ALA A 136 29.91 -12.97 -9.26
N ALA A 137 29.95 -14.16 -8.68
CA ALA A 137 28.73 -14.92 -8.41
C ALA A 137 27.87 -14.19 -7.36
N SER A 138 26.57 -14.06 -7.62
CA SER A 138 25.62 -13.45 -6.69
C SER A 138 25.43 -14.36 -5.47
N PRO A 139 25.47 -13.81 -4.23
CA PRO A 139 25.18 -14.60 -3.04
C PRO A 139 23.79 -15.25 -3.12
N PRO A 140 23.63 -16.50 -2.64
CA PRO A 140 22.33 -17.16 -2.61
C PRO A 140 21.28 -16.31 -1.88
N GLY A 141 20.08 -16.21 -2.45
CA GLY A 141 18.97 -15.43 -1.87
C GLY A 141 19.09 -13.91 -2.06
N SER A 142 20.13 -13.41 -2.72
CA SER A 142 20.20 -12.01 -3.13
C SER A 142 19.34 -11.74 -4.37
N PHE A 143 18.78 -10.53 -4.43
CA PHE A 143 18.01 -10.05 -5.57
C PHE A 143 18.87 -9.12 -6.42
N ASP A 144 18.82 -9.31 -7.74
CA ASP A 144 19.36 -8.34 -8.70
C ASP A 144 18.47 -7.08 -8.69
N ALA A 145 19.06 -5.95 -8.28
CA ALA A 145 18.31 -4.72 -8.10
C ALA A 145 17.77 -4.17 -9.45
N GLN A 146 18.53 -4.31 -10.53
CA GLN A 146 18.11 -3.85 -11.84
C GLN A 146 16.96 -4.70 -12.39
N GLN A 147 17.02 -6.01 -12.20
CA GLN A 147 15.95 -6.93 -12.62
C GLN A 147 14.66 -6.67 -11.83
N VAL A 148 14.76 -6.50 -10.51
CA VAL A 148 13.62 -6.14 -9.66
C VAL A 148 13.01 -4.82 -10.11
N TYR A 149 13.83 -3.78 -10.31
CA TYR A 149 13.37 -2.49 -10.81
C TYR A 149 12.63 -2.63 -12.15
N ASN A 150 13.23 -3.30 -13.13
CA ASN A 150 12.63 -3.46 -14.46
C ASN A 150 11.30 -4.22 -14.43
N ASN A 151 11.16 -5.21 -13.55
CA ASN A 151 9.96 -6.04 -13.48
C ASN A 151 8.82 -5.40 -12.69
N ILE A 152 9.12 -4.62 -11.65
CA ILE A 152 8.13 -4.04 -10.74
C ILE A 152 7.77 -2.60 -11.13
N ASN A 153 8.74 -1.80 -11.58
CA ASN A 153 8.50 -0.40 -11.93
C ASN A 153 7.34 -0.16 -12.93
N PRO A 154 7.08 -1.03 -13.93
CA PRO A 154 5.91 -0.86 -14.82
C PRO A 154 4.55 -1.10 -14.13
N ARG A 155 4.53 -1.77 -12.97
CA ARG A 155 3.30 -2.16 -12.26
C ARG A 155 2.84 -1.12 -11.25
N VAL A 156 3.73 -0.24 -10.81
CA VAL A 156 3.42 0.72 -9.74
C VAL A 156 2.67 1.94 -10.28
N MET A 157 1.62 2.34 -9.56
CA MET A 157 0.87 3.56 -9.87
C MET A 157 1.58 4.77 -9.26
N ARG A 158 1.92 5.77 -10.07
CA ARG A 158 2.54 7.03 -9.62
C ARG A 158 1.56 8.21 -9.75
N PRO A 159 1.72 9.26 -8.93
CA PRO A 159 0.95 10.49 -9.11
C PRO A 159 1.18 11.06 -10.51
N LYS A 160 0.10 11.47 -11.17
CA LYS A 160 0.19 12.23 -12.42
C LYS A 160 0.77 13.62 -12.09
N LYS A 161 1.83 14.00 -12.77
CA LYS A 161 2.42 15.34 -12.69
C LYS A 161 1.49 16.40 -13.28
#